data_AF-A0A2N1CYU5-F1
#
_entry.id   AF-A0A2N1CYU5-F1
#
_cell.length_a   1.000
_cell.length_b   1.000
_cell.length_c   1.000
_cell.angle_alpha   90.00
_cell.angle_beta   90.00
_cell.angle_gamma   90.00
#
_symmetry.space_group_name_H-M   'P 1'
#
loop_
_entity.id
_entity.type
_entity.pdbx_description
1 polymer ?
#
loop_
_entity_poly.entity_id
_entity_poly.type
_entity_poly.pdbx_seq_one_letter_code
_entity_poly.pdbx_strand_id
1 'polypeptide(L)' 'MTVNIDTANGTCSTTLENATQTCAIKDVRVSTDPAARMSMAHISGHSVHVTEDMAEHLIAAGAKDDRKNLVVDD' A
#
# COMPACT_ATOMS: atom_id res chain seq x y z
N MET A 1 -7.77 -9.92 -0.72
CA MET A 1 -6.58 -9.57 -1.52
C MET A 1 -5.36 -9.92 -0.71
N THR A 2 -4.34 -10.50 -1.35
CA THR A 2 -3.11 -10.90 -0.67
C THR A 2 -1.98 -10.05 -1.23
N VAL A 3 -1.41 -9.19 -0.39
CA VAL A 3 -0.20 -8.44 -0.72
C VAL A 3 0.96 -9.14 -0.02
N ASN A 4 1.91 -9.64 -0.81
CA ASN A 4 3.13 -10.25 -0.33
C ASN A 4 4.25 -9.22 -0.41
N ILE A 5 4.89 -8.97 0.72
CA ILE A 5 5.95 -7.96 0.81
C ILE A 5 7.27 -8.70 0.99
N ASP A 6 8.19 -8.52 0.05
CA ASP A 6 9.55 -9.00 0.13
C ASP A 6 10.45 -7.84 0.59
N THR A 7 10.64 -7.74 1.91
CA THR A 7 11.51 -6.74 2.52
C THR A 7 12.99 -6.99 2.27
N ALA A 8 13.39 -8.21 1.89
CA ALA A 8 14.78 -8.54 1.59
C ALA A 8 15.21 -7.95 0.23
N ASN A 9 14.31 -8.00 -0.76
CA ASN A 9 14.53 -7.41 -2.08
C ASN A 9 13.96 -5.99 -2.23
N GLY A 10 13.14 -5.54 -1.28
CA GLY A 10 12.45 -4.25 -1.35
C GLY A 10 11.37 -4.22 -2.44
N THR A 11 10.72 -5.36 -2.68
CA THR A 11 9.67 -5.51 -3.68
C THR A 11 8.36 -5.91 -3.02
N CYS A 12 7.25 -5.56 -3.65
CA CYS A 12 5.91 -5.98 -3.26
C CYS A 12 5.28 -6.73 -4.44
N SER A 13 4.55 -7.79 -4.14
CA SER A 13 3.70 -8.46 -5.10
C SER A 13 2.27 -8.53 -4.58
N THR A 14 1.31 -8.30 -5.45
CA THR A 14 -0.12 -8.39 -5.13
C THR A 14 -0.82 -9.21 -6.19
N THR A 15 -1.76 -10.06 -5.78
CA THR A 15 -2.56 -10.85 -6.72
C THR A 15 -3.88 -10.14 -6.99
N LEU A 16 -4.04 -9.65 -8.21
CA LEU A 16 -5.23 -8.96 -8.73
C LEU A 16 -5.82 -9.80 -9.87
N GLU A 17 -7.06 -10.26 -9.73
CA GLU A 17 -7.82 -10.92 -10.83
C GLU A 17 -7.02 -11.97 -11.63
N ASN A 18 -6.33 -12.88 -10.93
CA ASN A 18 -5.43 -13.93 -11.47
C ASN A 18 -4.10 -13.46 -12.07
N ALA A 19 -3.73 -12.19 -11.94
CA ALA A 19 -2.42 -11.68 -12.27
C ALA A 19 -1.63 -11.30 -11.01
N THR A 20 -0.41 -11.81 -10.87
CA THR A 20 0.53 -11.35 -9.84
C THR A 20 1.25 -10.12 -10.35
N GLN A 21 0.87 -8.96 -9.82
CA GLN A 21 1.53 -7.70 -10.06
C GLN A 21 2.72 -7.59 -9.12
N THR A 22 3.93 -7.39 -9.65
CA THR A 22 5.14 -7.20 -8.84
C THR A 22 5.71 -5.81 -9.13
N CYS A 23 6.05 -5.06 -8.09
CA CYS A 23 6.65 -3.74 -8.17
C CYS A 23 7.66 -3.50 -7.05
N ALA A 24 8.42 -2.41 -7.16
CA ALA A 24 9.27 -1.94 -6.08
C ALA A 24 8.39 -1.36 -4.95
N ILE A 25 8.72 -1.68 -3.69
CA ILE A 25 7.93 -1.17 -2.56
C ILE A 25 7.99 0.35 -2.45
N LYS A 26 9.09 0.95 -2.91
CA LYS A 26 9.28 2.40 -2.96
C LYS A 26 8.30 3.12 -3.89
N ASP A 27 7.77 2.41 -4.89
CA ASP A 27 6.75 2.94 -5.81
C ASP A 27 5.33 2.73 -5.28
N VAL A 28 5.15 1.96 -4.20
CA VAL A 28 3.85 1.79 -3.56
C VAL A 28 3.50 3.04 -2.78
N ARG A 29 2.26 3.51 -2.97
CA ARG A 29 1.72 4.66 -2.24
C ARG A 29 0.45 4.26 -1.51
N VAL A 30 0.37 4.51 -0.22
CA VAL A 30 -0.86 4.31 0.55
C VAL A 30 -1.57 5.64 0.70
N SER A 31 -2.88 5.66 0.46
CA SER A 31 -3.73 6.84 0.54
C SER A 31 -5.04 6.48 1.25
N THR A 32 -5.84 7.49 1.62
CA THR A 32 -7.17 7.24 2.21
C THR A 32 -8.24 7.56 1.18
N ASP A 33 -9.13 6.61 0.93
CA ASP A 33 -10.30 6.82 0.07
C ASP A 33 -11.43 7.49 0.88
N PRO A 34 -11.80 8.75 0.58
CA PRO A 34 -12.85 9.46 1.32
C PRO A 34 -14.26 8.93 1.02
N ALA A 35 -14.48 8.26 -0.11
CA ALA A 35 -15.79 7.71 -0.47
C ALA A 35 -16.06 6.41 0.30
N ALA A 36 -15.06 5.55 0.39
CA ALA A 36 -15.15 4.28 1.12
C ALA A 36 -14.79 4.40 2.61
N ARG A 37 -14.16 5.50 3.02
CA ARG A 37 -13.57 5.70 4.37
C ARG A 37 -12.60 4.58 4.74
N MET A 38 -11.88 4.06 3.74
CA MET A 38 -10.93 2.95 3.89
C MET A 38 -9.57 3.34 3.33
N SER A 39 -8.52 2.68 3.83
CA SER A 39 -7.17 2.83 3.28
C SER A 39 -7.10 2.19 1.88
N MET A 40 -6.35 2.83 0.99
CA MET A 40 -6.20 2.43 -0.41
C MET A 40 -4.73 2.46 -0.79
N ALA A 41 -4.19 1.30 -1.15
CA ALA A 41 -2.82 1.14 -1.62
C ALA A 41 -2.77 1.21 -3.15
N HIS A 42 -1.83 1.97 -3.68
CA HIS A 42 -1.54 2.10 -5.10
C HIS A 42 -0.30 1.26 -5.41
N ILE A 43 -0.49 0.14 -6.13
CA ILE A 43 0.55 -0.82 -6.47
C ILE A 43 0.53 -1.01 -7.98
N SER A 44 1.66 -0.83 -8.67
CA SER A 44 1.75 -0.95 -10.14
C SER A 44 0.76 -0.07 -10.90
N GLY A 45 0.33 1.07 -10.35
CA GLY A 45 -0.71 1.92 -10.95
C GLY A 45 -2.15 1.45 -10.72
N HIS A 46 -2.36 0.37 -9.96
CA HIS A 46 -3.68 -0.08 -9.52
C HIS A 46 -3.96 0.32 -8.08
N SER A 47 -5.14 0.88 -7.84
CA SER A 47 -5.60 1.23 -6.49
C SER A 47 -6.43 0.08 -5.92
N VAL A 48 -6.00 -0.43 -4.76
CA VAL A 48 -6.69 -1.52 -4.05
C VAL A 48 -7.06 -1.08 -2.64
N HIS A 49 -8.28 -1.40 -2.22
CA HIS A 49 -8.68 -1.19 -0.84
C HIS A 49 -7.96 -2.18 0.07
N VAL A 50 -7.33 -1.65 1.12
CA VAL A 50 -6.58 -2.39 2.12
C VAL A 50 -7.08 -2.02 3.51
N THR A 51 -6.93 -2.95 4.45
CA THR A 51 -7.20 -2.66 5.87
C THR A 51 -6.14 -1.73 6.44
N GLU A 52 -6.43 -1.14 7.59
CA GLU A 52 -5.49 -0.23 8.27
C GLU A 52 -4.19 -0.94 8.67
N ASP A 53 -4.30 -2.15 9.20
CA ASP A 53 -3.16 -3.03 9.53
C ASP A 53 -2.29 -3.32 8.30
N MET A 54 -2.90 -3.65 7.15
CA MET A 54 -2.16 -3.85 5.89
C MET A 54 -1.50 -2.56 5.40
N ALA A 55 -2.18 -1.42 5.55
CA ALA A 55 -1.60 -0.13 5.24
C ALA A 55 -0.35 0.14 6.09
N GLU A 56 -0.42 -0.03 7.41
CA GLU A 56 0.73 0.11 8.31
C GLU A 56 1.88 -0.84 7.95
N HIS A 57 1.58 -2.10 7.64
CA HIS A 57 2.57 -3.07 7.18
C HIS A 57 3.27 -2.65 5.88
N LEU A 58 2.53 -2.10 4.91
CA LEU A 58 3.11 -1.58 3.67
C LEU A 58 4.07 -0.41 3.94
N ILE A 59 3.68 0.49 4.84
CA ILE A 59 4.46 1.66 5.23
C ILE A 59 5.73 1.24 5.95
N ALA A 60 5.60 0.34 6.92
CA ALA A 60 6.72 -0.22 7.68
C ALA A 60 7.74 -0.93 6.76
N ALA A 61 7.28 -1.50 5.66
CA ALA A 61 8.13 -2.13 4.66
C ALA A 61 8.76 -1.14 3.67
N GLY A 62 8.42 0.15 3.72
CA GLY A 62 9.02 1.21 2.92
C GLY A 62 8.14 1.78 1.81
N ALA A 63 6.83 1.53 1.83
CA ALA A 63 5.87 2.22 0.97
C ALA A 63 5.71 3.69 1.38
N LYS A 64 5.34 4.54 0.43
CA LYS A 64 5.09 5.95 0.66
C LYS A 64 3.76 6.16 1.39
N ASP A 65 3.79 6.78 2.56
CA ASP A 65 2.58 7.24 3.25
C ASP A 65 2.08 8.54 2.65
N ASP A 66 0.92 8.49 2.03
CA ASP A 66 0.17 9.64 1.56
C ASP A 66 -1.26 9.62 2.13
N ARG A 67 -1.51 8.77 3.13
CA ARG A 67 -2.66 8.96 4.00
C ARG A 67 -2.46 10.33 4.60
N LYS A 68 -3.51 11.15 4.59
CA LYS A 68 -3.44 12.44 5.28
C LYS A 68 -3.26 12.15 6.76
N ASN A 69 -2.02 12.20 7.20
CA ASN A 69 -1.72 12.26 8.61
C ASN A 69 -2.26 13.62 9.06
N LEU A 70 -3.43 13.63 9.72
CA LEU A 70 -3.85 14.75 10.55
C LEU A 70 -3.05 14.73 11.86
N VAL A 71 -1.74 14.47 11.78
CA VAL A 71 -0.82 14.55 12.91
C VAL A 71 0.13 15.67 12.53
N VAL A 72 -0.19 16.81 13.14
CA VAL A 72 0.71 17.92 13.42
C VAL A 72 2.14 17.42 13.66
N ASP A 73 3.04 17.96 12.86
CA ASP A 73 4.46 18.12 13.17
C ASP A 73 4.54 18.78 14.57
N ASP A 74 5.26 18.18 15.52
CA ASP A 74 5.85 18.87 16.69
C ASP A 74 7.33 18.50 16.75
#